data_AF-A0A426TS32-F1
#
_entry.id   AF-A0A426TS32-F1
#
_cell.length_a   1.000
_cell.length_b   1.000
_cell.length_c   1.000
_cell.angle_alpha   90.00
_cell.angle_beta   90.00
_cell.angle_gamma   90.00
#
_symmetry.space_group_name_H-M   'P 1'
#
loop_
_entity.id
_entity.type
_entity.pdbx_description
1 polymer ?
#
loop_
_entity_poly.entity_id
_entity_poly.type
_entity_poly.pdbx_seq_one_letter_code
_entity_poly.pdbx_strand_id
1 'polypeptide(L)'
;QPALHTMLTSLGRLYERGVAVNWPALHQGQVRRKIVVPTYPFQRQRYWVETKPQAAQATLRPLVDQITHVPLRGETLVTTHFSVESIPLLAEHRVYGEVVSPGAVQLAFVLSGYDLGKREAGSGKREAGLVLRDVMLPQALVLPEGQARTVQAIFSPGPEEDCTARSFQVISFAEAEGGDLATHATGVVAWLDASSNAKHIAALSPSPTTWERGPGGEGQPVASNDLSFLQNHCTLPLDLAQLEASLAAAELTLGPSFHWIAAAWRSEAGENAAVLAHLVRPATIASLEGYPLHPGLLDACFQATTLHGTGSAHTKLPFALDALHWHAPTTGDAWWCHSVQTGENRWDLQLFADDGQLIASVSGFQVRAAPASAITGSQVRNEWLHTLTWQPQPLPTEQAEGPGCWLLVGAPERLAAELAATAPVASLHLAEDLSQQVTTLAAQYGSLGVVFWGSGVRGQGSGVRGQGSGVRGQGLGGEGHPSIAEHPIAEHPI
;
A
#
# COMPACT_ATOMS: atom_id res chain seq x y z
N GLN A 1 72.72 3.99 51.23
CA GLN A 1 71.67 3.66 50.23
C GLN A 1 71.01 2.27 50.37
N PRO A 2 71.58 1.22 51.00
CA PRO A 2 70.92 -0.09 51.13
C PRO A 2 69.60 -0.06 51.92
N ALA A 3 69.54 0.74 52.99
CA ALA A 3 68.40 0.76 53.91
C ALA A 3 67.08 1.21 53.26
N LEU A 4 67.12 2.23 52.38
CA LEU A 4 65.94 2.73 51.67
C LEU A 4 65.41 1.69 50.67
N HIS A 5 66.32 1.03 49.96
CA HIS A 5 65.97 -0.04 49.04
C HIS A 5 65.29 -1.19 49.78
N THR A 6 65.90 -1.69 50.87
CA THR A 6 65.32 -2.75 51.71
C THR A 6 63.95 -2.36 52.28
N MET A 7 63.79 -1.10 52.72
CA MET A 7 62.51 -0.59 53.23
C MET A 7 61.41 -0.59 52.16
N LEU A 8 61.68 -0.03 50.96
CA LEU A 8 60.70 0.03 49.88
C LEU A 8 60.37 -1.36 49.31
N THR A 9 61.35 -2.25 49.21
CA THR A 9 61.12 -3.65 48.82
C THR A 9 60.26 -4.39 49.84
N SER A 10 60.49 -4.14 51.14
CA SER A 10 59.67 -4.75 52.20
C SER A 10 58.23 -4.22 52.17
N LEU A 11 58.06 -2.92 51.91
CA LEU A 11 56.74 -2.28 51.76
C LEU A 11 55.99 -2.83 50.54
N GLY A 12 56.68 -3.02 49.41
CA GLY A 12 56.11 -3.66 48.22
C GLY A 12 55.61 -5.08 48.49
N ARG A 13 56.39 -5.89 49.22
CA ARG A 13 55.99 -7.25 49.63
C ARG A 13 54.79 -7.29 50.57
N LEU A 14 54.60 -6.26 51.40
CA LEU A 14 53.41 -6.13 52.25
C LEU A 14 52.18 -5.79 51.42
N TYR A 15 52.32 -4.87 50.45
CA TYR A 15 51.25 -4.50 49.52
C TYR A 15 50.81 -5.68 48.63
N GLU A 16 51.76 -6.46 48.11
CA GLU A 16 51.49 -7.69 47.33
C GLU A 16 50.71 -8.74 48.13
N ARG A 17 50.86 -8.74 49.46
CA ARG A 17 50.11 -9.61 50.38
C ARG A 17 48.76 -9.02 50.82
N GLY A 18 48.34 -7.90 50.26
CA GLY A 18 47.06 -7.24 50.56
C GLY A 18 47.06 -6.42 51.85
N VAL A 19 48.22 -6.14 52.46
CA VAL A 19 48.29 -5.26 53.63
C VAL A 19 48.03 -3.82 53.18
N ALA A 20 47.09 -3.13 53.85
CA ALA A 20 46.80 -1.74 53.57
C ALA A 20 48.00 -0.84 53.92
N VAL A 21 48.63 -0.26 52.90
CA VAL A 21 49.76 0.66 53.04
C VAL A 21 49.27 2.11 53.00
N ASN A 22 49.69 2.92 53.97
CA ASN A 22 49.46 4.36 53.96
C ASN A 22 50.45 5.07 53.02
N TRP A 23 50.17 5.04 51.71
CA TRP A 23 50.98 5.70 50.69
C TRP A 23 51.14 7.22 50.88
N PRO A 24 50.12 7.97 51.35
CA PRO A 24 50.30 9.39 51.68
C PRO A 24 51.40 9.69 52.70
N ALA A 25 51.53 8.86 53.76
CA ALA A 25 52.56 9.05 54.78
C ALA A 25 53.99 8.86 54.23
N LEU A 26 54.18 7.96 53.26
CA LEU A 26 55.47 7.74 52.59
C LEU A 26 55.95 8.98 51.81
N HIS A 27 55.02 9.81 51.34
CA HIS A 27 55.31 10.97 50.48
C HIS A 27 55.09 12.31 51.19
N GLN A 28 54.91 12.30 52.51
CA GLN A 28 54.70 13.50 53.30
C GLN A 28 55.83 14.52 53.09
N GLY A 29 55.49 15.78 52.84
CA GLY A 29 56.46 16.85 52.58
C GLY A 29 57.04 16.89 51.16
N GLN A 30 56.60 16.01 50.25
CA GLN A 30 57.03 16.00 48.85
C GLN A 30 55.90 16.44 47.91
N VAL A 31 56.22 17.30 46.94
CA VAL A 31 55.28 17.65 45.86
C VAL A 31 55.30 16.55 44.81
N ARG A 32 54.16 15.88 44.59
CA ARG A 32 53.99 14.83 43.58
C ARG A 32 52.94 15.25 42.55
N ARG A 33 53.13 14.86 41.30
CA ARG A 33 52.20 15.13 40.20
C ARG A 33 51.63 13.81 39.69
N LYS A 34 50.30 13.76 39.49
CA LYS A 34 49.66 12.60 38.83
C LYS A 34 50.08 12.57 37.38
N ILE A 35 50.51 11.41 36.91
CA ILE A 35 50.83 11.17 35.50
C ILE A 35 49.80 10.21 34.91
N VAL A 36 49.50 10.36 33.62
CA VAL A 36 48.68 9.40 32.90
C VAL A 36 49.53 8.16 32.66
N VAL A 37 49.08 7.02 33.16
CA VAL A 37 49.68 5.72 32.91
C VAL A 37 48.84 4.98 31.87
N PRO A 38 49.39 3.95 31.18
CA PRO A 38 48.61 3.12 30.29
C PRO A 38 47.33 2.62 30.97
N THR A 39 46.25 2.55 30.20
CA THR A 39 44.98 2.03 30.70
C THR A 39 45.16 0.57 31.15
N TYR A 40 44.37 0.16 32.13
CA TYR A 40 44.36 -1.22 32.60
C TYR A 40 44.13 -2.16 31.40
N PRO A 41 44.98 -3.18 31.19
CA PRO A 41 44.83 -4.09 30.06
C PRO A 41 43.66 -5.04 30.34
N PHE A 42 42.43 -4.56 30.09
CA PHE A 42 41.24 -5.38 30.23
C PHE A 42 41.39 -6.68 29.45
N GLN A 43 41.02 -7.78 30.10
CA GLN A 43 41.01 -9.08 29.46
C GLN A 43 40.01 -9.05 28.30
N ARG A 44 40.53 -9.15 27.07
CA ARG A 44 39.73 -9.12 25.84
C ARG A 44 39.09 -10.49 25.59
N GLN A 45 38.08 -10.80 26.40
CA GLN A 45 37.17 -11.90 26.12
C GLN A 45 35.94 -11.34 25.40
N ARG A 46 35.60 -11.96 24.27
CA ARG A 46 34.41 -11.61 23.50
C ARG A 46 33.18 -12.11 24.26
N TYR A 47 32.50 -11.20 24.94
CA TYR A 47 31.20 -11.43 25.54
C TYR A 47 30.15 -10.75 24.66
N TRP A 48 29.53 -11.53 23.78
CA TRP A 48 28.47 -11.09 22.88
C TRP A 48 27.29 -12.04 23.01
N VAL A 49 26.06 -11.52 22.97
CA VAL A 49 24.88 -12.37 22.80
C VAL A 49 24.80 -12.70 21.31
N GLU A 50 25.12 -13.94 20.96
CA GLU A 50 24.88 -14.46 19.61
C GLU A 50 23.39 -14.74 19.48
N THR A 51 22.62 -13.75 18.99
CA THR A 51 21.34 -14.06 18.36
C THR A 51 21.69 -14.88 17.14
N LYS A 52 21.39 -16.19 17.17
CA LYS A 52 21.35 -16.97 15.94
C LYS A 52 20.50 -16.16 14.94
N PRO A 53 20.89 -16.01 13.65
CA PRO A 53 19.88 -15.67 12.65
C PRO A 53 18.75 -16.65 12.91
N GLN A 54 17.56 -16.12 13.20
CA GLN A 54 16.38 -16.90 13.57
C GLN A 54 16.38 -18.11 12.67
N ALA A 55 16.68 -19.29 13.26
CA ALA A 55 16.79 -20.52 12.49
C ALA A 55 15.52 -20.56 11.64
N ALA A 56 15.68 -20.61 10.30
CA ALA A 56 14.58 -20.50 9.35
C ALA A 56 13.35 -21.16 9.98
N GLN A 57 12.37 -20.35 10.41
CA GLN A 57 11.18 -20.89 11.05
C GLN A 57 10.68 -21.96 10.08
N ALA A 58 10.52 -23.19 10.58
CA ALA A 58 10.13 -24.30 9.72
C ALA A 58 8.81 -23.92 9.06
N THR A 59 8.87 -23.60 7.78
CA THR A 59 7.73 -23.17 6.98
C THR A 59 6.68 -24.28 7.04
N LEU A 60 5.51 -24.00 7.61
CA LEU A 60 4.47 -25.02 7.80
C LEU A 60 3.97 -25.56 6.46
N ARG A 61 3.88 -24.65 5.49
CA ARG A 61 3.62 -24.91 4.06
C ARG A 61 4.06 -23.67 3.27
N PRO A 62 4.21 -23.74 1.94
CA PRO A 62 4.60 -22.57 1.16
C PRO A 62 3.76 -21.32 1.49
N LEU A 63 4.43 -20.18 1.62
CA LEU A 63 3.88 -18.87 2.06
C LEU A 63 3.40 -18.78 3.51
N VAL A 64 3.45 -19.84 4.32
CA VAL A 64 2.94 -19.82 5.70
C VAL A 64 4.01 -20.31 6.67
N ASP A 65 4.56 -19.40 7.47
CA ASP A 65 5.57 -19.73 8.48
C ASP A 65 4.93 -20.10 9.82
N GLN A 66 3.84 -19.42 10.20
CA GLN A 66 3.23 -19.58 11.52
C GLN A 66 1.72 -19.34 11.47
N ILE A 67 0.98 -20.11 12.28
CA ILE A 67 -0.43 -19.88 12.59
C ILE A 67 -0.56 -19.63 14.10
N THR A 68 -1.24 -18.55 14.48
CA THR A 68 -1.50 -18.17 15.87
C THR A 68 -3.00 -17.95 16.06
N HIS A 69 -3.61 -18.70 16.97
CA HIS A 69 -5.00 -18.45 17.37
C HIS A 69 -5.06 -17.41 18.48
N VAL A 70 -6.04 -16.50 18.40
CA VAL A 70 -6.34 -15.49 19.42
C VAL A 70 -7.74 -15.76 19.99
N PRO A 71 -7.86 -16.69 20.96
CA PRO A 71 -9.17 -17.19 21.41
C PRO A 71 -10.10 -16.10 21.94
N LEU A 72 -9.54 -15.08 22.60
CA LEU A 72 -10.32 -13.98 23.18
C LEU A 72 -11.05 -13.12 22.14
N ARG A 73 -10.54 -13.08 20.89
CA ARG A 73 -11.16 -12.34 19.78
C ARG A 73 -11.76 -13.26 18.71
N GLY A 74 -11.58 -14.58 18.87
CA GLY A 74 -11.95 -15.55 17.84
C GLY A 74 -11.18 -15.36 16.53
N GLU A 75 -9.99 -14.74 16.58
CA GLU A 75 -9.16 -14.44 15.41
C GLU A 75 -8.12 -15.55 15.18
N THR A 76 -7.71 -15.71 13.93
CA THR A 76 -6.54 -16.52 13.55
C THR A 76 -5.59 -15.68 12.73
N LEU A 77 -4.33 -15.64 13.15
CA LEU A 77 -3.26 -14.89 12.52
C LEU A 77 -2.35 -15.87 11.79
N VAL A 78 -2.21 -15.70 10.49
CA VAL A 78 -1.25 -16.44 9.67
C VAL A 78 -0.12 -15.49 9.32
N THR A 79 1.12 -15.85 9.64
CA THR A 79 2.28 -14.97 9.49
C THR A 79 3.32 -15.60 8.57
N THR A 80 3.99 -14.75 7.80
CA THR A 80 5.07 -15.12 6.87
C THR A 80 5.99 -13.91 6.64
N HIS A 81 7.19 -14.15 6.12
CA HIS A 81 8.15 -13.11 5.81
C HIS A 81 8.34 -13.01 4.30
N PHE A 82 7.93 -11.90 3.70
CA PHE A 82 8.13 -11.65 2.28
C PHE A 82 9.50 -11.00 2.08
N SER A 83 10.40 -11.76 1.48
CA SER A 83 11.68 -11.29 0.97
C SER A 83 12.05 -12.08 -0.28
N VAL A 84 13.01 -11.58 -1.05
CA VAL A 84 13.54 -12.29 -2.23
C VAL A 84 14.25 -13.59 -1.82
N GLU A 85 14.85 -13.62 -0.63
CA GLU A 85 15.54 -14.80 -0.12
C GLU A 85 14.56 -15.90 0.30
N SER A 86 13.45 -15.56 0.95
CA SER A 86 12.45 -16.53 1.41
C SER A 86 11.51 -16.98 0.29
N ILE A 87 11.18 -16.08 -0.64
CA ILE A 87 10.24 -16.33 -1.73
C ILE A 87 10.88 -15.82 -3.05
N PRO A 88 11.74 -16.63 -3.70
CA PRO A 88 12.55 -16.20 -4.85
C PRO A 88 11.76 -15.65 -6.04
N LEU A 89 10.52 -16.11 -6.27
CA LEU A 89 9.68 -15.59 -7.34
C LEU A 89 9.43 -14.08 -7.20
N LEU A 90 9.48 -13.51 -5.99
CA LEU A 90 9.22 -12.08 -5.80
C LEU A 90 10.22 -11.19 -6.55
N ALA A 91 11.47 -11.61 -6.71
CA ALA A 91 12.49 -10.86 -7.46
C ALA A 91 12.12 -10.64 -8.94
N GLU A 92 11.25 -11.50 -9.46
CA GLU A 92 10.85 -11.59 -10.85
C GLU A 92 9.50 -10.92 -11.13
N HIS A 93 8.93 -10.19 -10.17
CA HIS A 93 7.75 -9.37 -10.39
C HIS A 93 8.05 -7.90 -10.08
N ARG A 94 8.36 -7.13 -11.12
CA ARG A 94 8.80 -5.73 -10.99
C ARG A 94 7.83 -4.77 -11.63
N VAL A 95 7.47 -3.72 -10.89
CA VAL A 95 6.60 -2.63 -11.34
C VAL A 95 7.40 -1.33 -11.21
N TYR A 96 7.61 -0.60 -12.31
CA TYR A 96 8.50 0.57 -12.35
C TYR A 96 9.92 0.27 -11.82
N GLY A 97 10.42 -0.94 -12.05
CA GLY A 97 11.72 -1.41 -11.56
C GLY A 97 11.74 -1.89 -10.09
N GLU A 98 10.74 -1.55 -9.29
CA GLU A 98 10.63 -1.95 -7.88
C GLU A 98 10.12 -3.38 -7.74
N VAL A 99 10.59 -4.11 -6.72
CA VAL A 99 10.07 -5.44 -6.39
C VAL A 99 8.72 -5.28 -5.73
N VAL A 100 7.67 -5.79 -6.38
CA VAL A 100 6.29 -5.72 -5.88
C VAL A 100 5.71 -7.11 -5.79
N SER A 101 5.20 -7.50 -4.62
CA SER A 101 4.46 -8.75 -4.50
C SER A 101 3.15 -8.67 -5.29
N PRO A 102 2.92 -9.54 -6.28
CA PRO A 102 1.69 -9.56 -7.04
C PRO A 102 0.48 -9.83 -6.14
N GLY A 103 -0.68 -9.32 -6.53
CA GLY A 103 -1.95 -9.62 -5.85
C GLY A 103 -2.20 -11.13 -5.75
N ALA A 104 -1.80 -11.90 -6.78
CA ALA A 104 -1.89 -13.36 -6.78
C ALA A 104 -1.13 -14.03 -5.62
N VAL A 105 0.04 -13.50 -5.20
CA VAL A 105 0.79 -14.02 -4.03
C VAL A 105 0.00 -13.79 -2.74
N GLN A 106 -0.64 -12.63 -2.61
CA GLN A 106 -1.43 -12.28 -1.43
C GLN A 106 -2.69 -13.17 -1.34
N LEU A 107 -3.36 -13.44 -2.46
CA LEU A 107 -4.51 -14.36 -2.51
C LEU A 107 -4.11 -15.80 -2.25
N ALA A 108 -3.00 -16.27 -2.83
CA ALA A 108 -2.46 -17.60 -2.56
C ALA A 108 -2.04 -17.77 -1.09
N PHE A 109 -1.50 -16.72 -0.46
CA PHE A 109 -1.20 -16.70 0.96
C PHE A 109 -2.46 -16.85 1.82
N VAL A 110 -3.53 -16.10 1.52
CA VAL A 110 -4.83 -16.21 2.21
C VAL A 110 -5.42 -17.62 2.07
N LEU A 111 -5.45 -18.16 0.85
CA LEU A 111 -5.93 -19.54 0.60
C LEU A 111 -5.10 -20.58 1.36
N SER A 112 -3.77 -20.44 1.35
CA SER A 112 -2.87 -21.38 2.02
C SER A 112 -3.01 -21.34 3.54
N GLY A 113 -3.07 -20.14 4.11
CA GLY A 113 -3.24 -19.93 5.54
C GLY A 113 -4.57 -20.48 6.05
N TYR A 114 -5.65 -20.15 5.35
CA TYR A 114 -6.99 -20.57 5.75
C TYR A 114 -7.21 -22.09 5.56
N ASP A 115 -6.71 -22.68 4.47
CA ASP A 115 -6.76 -24.14 4.25
C ASP A 115 -6.00 -24.92 5.32
N LEU A 116 -4.85 -24.39 5.77
CA LEU A 116 -4.05 -25.06 6.79
C LEU A 116 -4.66 -24.95 8.19
N GLY A 117 -5.09 -23.75 8.59
CA GLY A 117 -5.59 -23.50 9.96
C GLY A 117 -6.79 -24.35 10.37
N LYS A 118 -7.58 -24.85 9.41
CA LYS A 118 -8.69 -25.76 9.70
C LYS A 118 -8.30 -27.24 9.76
N ARG A 119 -7.29 -27.67 9.01
CA ARG A 119 -6.78 -29.05 9.10
C ARG A 119 -6.23 -29.34 10.49
N GLU A 120 -5.64 -28.33 11.13
CA GLU A 120 -5.20 -28.41 12.53
C GLU A 120 -6.37 -28.46 13.52
N ALA A 121 -7.52 -27.84 13.19
CA ALA A 121 -8.71 -27.80 14.04
C ALA A 121 -9.58 -29.08 14.02
N GLY A 122 -9.21 -30.11 13.25
CA GLY A 122 -9.76 -31.47 13.39
C GLY A 122 -11.21 -31.68 12.94
N SER A 123 -11.80 -30.80 12.12
CA SER A 123 -13.18 -30.97 11.65
C SER A 123 -13.28 -32.10 10.60
N GLY A 124 -13.85 -33.25 10.98
CA GLY A 124 -13.94 -34.47 10.15
C GLY A 124 -14.84 -34.42 8.91
N LYS A 125 -15.34 -33.25 8.47
CA LYS A 125 -16.02 -33.11 7.18
C LYS A 125 -15.00 -32.69 6.12
N ARG A 126 -14.84 -33.51 5.09
CA ARG A 126 -13.95 -33.24 3.96
C ARG A 126 -14.59 -32.18 3.06
N GLU A 127 -14.11 -30.96 3.18
CA GLU A 127 -14.57 -29.84 2.34
C GLU A 127 -14.02 -29.96 0.94
N ALA A 128 -14.79 -29.47 -0.02
CA ALA A 128 -14.50 -29.66 -1.44
C ALA A 128 -13.78 -28.45 -2.06
N GLY A 129 -13.78 -27.29 -1.38
CA GLY A 129 -13.12 -26.09 -1.91
C GLY A 129 -13.19 -24.88 -0.97
N LEU A 130 -12.63 -23.76 -1.43
CA LEU A 130 -12.64 -22.46 -0.76
C LEU A 130 -13.20 -21.37 -1.67
N VAL A 131 -13.77 -20.33 -1.07
CA VAL A 131 -14.12 -19.10 -1.77
C VAL A 131 -13.58 -17.89 -1.04
N LEU A 132 -12.95 -16.97 -1.77
CA LEU A 132 -12.73 -15.59 -1.36
C LEU A 132 -13.80 -14.73 -2.02
N ARG A 133 -14.43 -13.82 -1.29
CA ARG A 133 -15.47 -12.88 -1.78
C ARG A 133 -15.12 -11.45 -1.42
N ASP A 134 -15.67 -10.52 -2.19
CA ASP A 134 -15.58 -9.08 -1.95
C ASP A 134 -14.14 -8.63 -1.72
N VAL A 135 -13.24 -9.14 -2.57
CA VAL A 135 -11.81 -9.00 -2.39
C VAL A 135 -11.35 -7.66 -2.96
N MET A 136 -10.58 -6.93 -2.18
CA MET A 136 -9.96 -5.65 -2.56
C MET A 136 -8.47 -5.69 -2.31
N LEU A 137 -7.69 -5.08 -3.20
CA LEU A 137 -6.23 -4.95 -3.15
C LEU A 137 -5.87 -3.45 -3.10
N PRO A 138 -6.05 -2.78 -1.94
CA PRO A 138 -5.99 -1.32 -1.86
C PRO A 138 -4.59 -0.74 -2.07
N GLN A 139 -3.54 -1.46 -1.68
CA GLN A 139 -2.16 -0.98 -1.74
C GLN A 139 -1.19 -2.09 -2.18
N ALA A 140 -0.30 -1.76 -3.12
CA ALA A 140 0.78 -2.64 -3.53
C ALA A 140 1.73 -2.94 -2.36
N LEU A 141 2.16 -4.20 -2.25
CA LEU A 141 3.16 -4.62 -1.27
C LEU A 141 4.54 -4.53 -1.94
N VAL A 142 5.19 -3.39 -1.77
CA VAL A 142 6.52 -3.10 -2.30
C VAL A 142 7.58 -3.61 -1.31
N LEU A 143 8.57 -4.34 -1.81
CA LEU A 143 9.69 -4.86 -1.04
C LEU A 143 10.95 -4.04 -1.36
N PRO A 144 11.44 -3.23 -0.40
CA PRO A 144 12.70 -2.52 -0.60
C PRO A 144 13.85 -3.52 -0.81
N GLU A 145 14.84 -3.11 -1.61
CA GLU A 145 15.99 -3.95 -1.92
C GLU A 145 16.70 -4.46 -0.66
N GLY A 146 16.90 -5.77 -0.57
CA GLY A 146 17.55 -6.44 0.55
C GLY A 146 16.78 -6.40 1.88
N GLN A 147 15.49 -6.02 1.87
CA GLN A 147 14.66 -5.95 3.07
C GLN A 147 13.52 -6.97 3.02
N ALA A 148 13.25 -7.58 4.17
CA ALA A 148 12.06 -8.40 4.38
C ALA A 148 10.92 -7.55 4.96
N ARG A 149 9.68 -7.90 4.60
CA ARG A 149 8.48 -7.42 5.28
C ARG A 149 7.80 -8.58 5.98
N THR A 150 7.43 -8.40 7.24
CA THR A 150 6.54 -9.34 7.92
C THR A 150 5.14 -9.12 7.40
N VAL A 151 4.51 -10.19 6.91
CA VAL A 151 3.18 -10.18 6.31
C VAL A 151 2.27 -11.06 7.14
N GLN A 152 1.09 -10.56 7.47
CA GLN A 152 0.12 -11.26 8.29
C GLN A 152 -1.26 -11.23 7.65
N ALA A 153 -1.88 -12.40 7.51
CA ALA A 153 -3.30 -12.53 7.23
C ALA A 153 -4.05 -12.71 8.54
N ILE A 154 -4.94 -11.79 8.85
CA ILE A 154 -5.79 -11.77 10.03
C ILE A 154 -7.15 -12.27 9.61
N PHE A 155 -7.61 -13.39 10.18
CA PHE A 155 -8.97 -13.91 9.97
C PHE A 155 -9.82 -13.64 11.20
N SER A 156 -10.83 -12.79 11.05
CA SER A 156 -11.76 -12.42 12.12
C SER A 156 -13.13 -13.09 11.92
N PRO A 157 -13.92 -13.30 12.98
CA PRO A 157 -15.29 -13.81 12.86
C PRO A 157 -16.09 -13.04 11.80
N GLY A 158 -16.72 -13.75 10.87
CA GLY A 158 -17.63 -13.15 9.88
C GLY A 158 -18.99 -12.79 10.49
N PRO A 159 -19.93 -12.30 9.66
CA PRO A 159 -21.30 -12.01 10.08
C PRO A 159 -21.98 -13.24 10.72
N GLU A 160 -22.84 -13.04 11.72
CA GLU A 160 -23.44 -14.10 12.55
C GLU A 160 -24.22 -15.17 11.75
N GLU A 161 -24.68 -14.85 10.52
CA GLU A 161 -25.50 -15.73 9.69
C GLU A 161 -24.72 -16.88 9.02
N ASP A 162 -23.39 -16.76 8.87
CA ASP A 162 -22.53 -17.81 8.30
C ASP A 162 -21.31 -18.06 9.18
N CYS A 163 -21.43 -19.04 10.08
CA CYS A 163 -20.35 -19.47 10.97
C CYS A 163 -19.07 -19.97 10.26
N THR A 164 -19.12 -20.21 8.94
CA THR A 164 -17.97 -20.66 8.15
C THR A 164 -17.24 -19.51 7.45
N ALA A 165 -17.89 -18.34 7.34
CA ALA A 165 -17.32 -17.15 6.77
C ALA A 165 -16.44 -16.39 7.79
N ARG A 166 -15.30 -15.91 7.33
CA ARG A 166 -14.38 -15.08 8.10
C ARG A 166 -13.98 -13.89 7.26
N SER A 167 -14.03 -12.68 7.82
CA SER A 167 -13.37 -11.55 7.17
C SER A 167 -11.86 -11.76 7.26
N PHE A 168 -11.14 -11.35 6.22
CA PHE A 168 -9.69 -11.38 6.23
C PHE A 168 -9.10 -10.01 5.88
N GLN A 169 -7.93 -9.74 6.45
CA GLN A 169 -7.08 -8.61 6.12
C GLN A 169 -5.63 -9.08 6.01
N VAL A 170 -4.95 -8.75 4.92
CA VAL A 170 -3.51 -8.96 4.73
C VAL A 170 -2.81 -7.64 4.99
N ILE A 171 -1.97 -7.62 6.01
CA ILE A 171 -1.16 -6.46 6.39
C ILE A 171 0.32 -6.77 6.22
N SER A 172 1.14 -5.74 6.03
CA SER A 172 2.59 -5.84 6.21
C SER A 172 3.12 -4.74 7.10
N PHE A 173 4.24 -5.01 7.76
CA PHE A 173 4.95 -4.07 8.61
C PHE A 173 6.45 -4.42 8.64
N ALA A 174 7.29 -3.44 8.99
CA ALA A 174 8.71 -3.67 9.26
C ALA A 174 8.91 -4.09 10.72
N GLU A 175 9.83 -5.02 11.00
CA GLU A 175 10.09 -5.49 12.38
C GLU A 175 10.80 -4.45 13.26
N ALA A 176 11.44 -3.44 12.68
CA ALA A 176 12.08 -2.36 13.44
C ALA A 176 11.04 -1.47 14.14
N GLU A 177 11.35 -0.99 15.35
CA GLU A 177 10.44 -0.20 16.20
C GLU A 177 9.82 0.98 15.43
N GLY A 178 8.49 0.99 15.33
CA GLY A 178 7.72 2.03 14.62
C GLY A 178 7.34 1.70 13.18
N GLY A 179 7.41 0.43 12.76
CA GLY A 179 7.15 -0.01 11.38
C GLY A 179 5.84 0.52 10.78
N ASP A 180 5.94 1.00 9.53
CA ASP A 180 4.79 1.41 8.74
C ASP A 180 3.90 0.20 8.42
N LEU A 181 2.82 0.07 9.19
CA LEU A 181 1.69 -0.80 8.89
C LEU A 181 1.00 -0.36 7.60
N ALA A 182 0.78 -1.31 6.69
CA ALA A 182 0.03 -1.14 5.45
C ALA A 182 -0.94 -2.30 5.24
N THR A 183 -2.09 -2.03 4.62
CA THR A 183 -3.08 -3.05 4.25
C THR A 183 -3.02 -3.33 2.76
N HIS A 184 -2.88 -4.60 2.39
CA HIS A 184 -2.64 -5.02 1.00
C HIS A 184 -3.79 -5.78 0.39
N ALA A 185 -4.52 -6.55 1.19
CA ALA A 185 -5.71 -7.27 0.75
C ALA A 185 -6.78 -7.30 1.83
N THR A 186 -8.05 -7.24 1.44
CA THR A 186 -9.19 -7.48 2.33
C THR A 186 -10.24 -8.31 1.62
N GLY A 187 -11.10 -8.99 2.37
CA GLY A 187 -12.27 -9.67 1.81
C GLY A 187 -12.90 -10.61 2.83
N VAL A 188 -13.69 -11.55 2.32
CA VAL A 188 -14.29 -12.63 3.11
C VAL A 188 -13.80 -13.96 2.57
N VAL A 189 -13.44 -14.91 3.44
CA VAL A 189 -13.13 -16.28 3.08
C VAL A 189 -14.15 -17.23 3.70
N ALA A 190 -14.60 -18.21 2.93
CA ALA A 190 -15.49 -19.26 3.42
C ALA A 190 -15.12 -20.61 2.81
N TRP A 191 -15.48 -21.66 3.53
CA TRP A 191 -15.36 -23.02 3.04
C TRP A 191 -16.56 -23.41 2.20
N LEU A 192 -16.34 -24.26 1.20
CA LEU A 192 -17.41 -24.84 0.40
C LEU A 192 -17.53 -26.33 0.71
N ASP A 193 -18.72 -26.73 1.17
CA ASP A 193 -19.09 -28.14 1.18
C ASP A 193 -19.22 -28.68 -0.26
N ALA A 194 -19.24 -30.01 -0.41
CA ALA A 194 -19.30 -30.64 -1.72
C ALA A 194 -20.55 -30.29 -2.55
N SER A 195 -21.70 -30.08 -1.91
CA SER A 195 -22.95 -29.71 -2.58
C SER A 195 -22.91 -28.27 -3.07
N SER A 196 -22.47 -27.35 -2.21
CA SER A 196 -22.28 -25.93 -2.53
C SER A 196 -21.24 -25.74 -3.64
N ASN A 197 -20.13 -26.50 -3.58
CA ASN A 197 -19.09 -26.49 -4.62
C ASN A 197 -19.64 -27.01 -5.96
N ALA A 198 -20.33 -28.15 -5.96
CA ALA A 198 -20.92 -28.72 -7.18
C ALA A 198 -22.00 -27.81 -7.79
N LYS A 199 -22.84 -27.17 -6.98
CA LYS A 199 -23.83 -26.18 -7.46
C LYS A 199 -23.17 -24.99 -8.13
N HIS A 200 -22.06 -24.49 -7.57
CA HIS A 200 -21.32 -23.38 -8.19
C HIS A 200 -20.73 -23.78 -9.54
N ILE A 201 -20.05 -24.93 -9.61
CA ILE A 201 -19.51 -25.47 -10.87
C ILE A 201 -20.62 -25.65 -11.91
N ALA A 202 -21.77 -26.16 -11.50
CA ALA A 202 -22.94 -26.32 -12.37
C ALA A 202 -23.53 -24.97 -12.83
N ALA A 203 -23.48 -23.92 -12.01
CA ALA A 203 -23.96 -22.58 -12.37
C ALA A 203 -23.02 -21.84 -13.35
N LEU A 204 -21.71 -22.15 -13.29
CA LEU A 204 -20.73 -21.69 -14.28
C LEU A 204 -20.85 -22.42 -15.61
N SER A 205 -21.48 -23.61 -15.62
CA SER A 205 -21.82 -24.31 -16.84
C SER A 205 -23.10 -23.68 -17.42
N PRO A 206 -23.08 -23.16 -18.64
CA PRO A 206 -24.28 -22.61 -19.27
C PRO A 206 -25.33 -23.72 -19.46
N SER A 207 -26.60 -23.33 -19.42
CA SER A 207 -27.69 -24.20 -19.88
C SER A 207 -27.43 -24.58 -21.34
N PRO A 208 -27.60 -25.85 -21.75
CA PRO A 208 -27.22 -26.31 -23.09
C PRO A 208 -28.02 -25.58 -24.17
N THR A 209 -27.42 -24.59 -24.82
CA THR A 209 -28.08 -23.71 -25.79
C THR A 209 -27.67 -23.94 -27.24
N THR A 210 -26.77 -24.87 -27.54
CA THR A 210 -26.36 -25.17 -28.92
C THR A 210 -26.43 -26.67 -29.21
N TRP A 211 -27.38 -27.06 -30.04
CA TRP A 211 -27.43 -28.39 -30.65
C TRP A 211 -26.53 -28.34 -31.88
N GLU A 212 -25.25 -28.70 -31.76
CA GLU A 212 -24.41 -28.87 -32.94
C GLU A 212 -24.88 -30.10 -33.73
N ARG A 213 -25.36 -29.87 -34.97
CA ARG A 213 -25.74 -30.95 -35.89
C ARG A 213 -24.49 -31.59 -36.47
N GLY A 214 -24.02 -32.66 -35.86
CA GLY A 214 -23.08 -33.58 -36.50
C GLY A 214 -23.69 -34.22 -37.76
N PRO A 215 -22.86 -34.73 -38.70
CA PRO A 215 -23.32 -35.48 -39.88
C PRO A 215 -23.81 -36.87 -39.44
N GLY A 216 -24.96 -36.92 -38.77
CA GLY A 216 -25.47 -38.13 -38.15
C GLY A 216 -26.47 -37.88 -37.01
N GLY A 217 -27.46 -37.01 -37.21
CA GLY A 217 -28.79 -37.11 -36.58
C GLY A 217 -28.97 -36.98 -35.06
N GLU A 218 -27.95 -37.07 -34.21
CA GLU A 218 -28.06 -36.94 -32.75
C GLU A 218 -26.91 -36.07 -32.21
N GLY A 219 -27.18 -34.76 -32.04
CA GLY A 219 -26.23 -33.83 -31.43
C GLY A 219 -26.28 -33.94 -29.91
N GLN A 220 -25.14 -34.22 -29.27
CA GLN A 220 -25.02 -34.08 -27.82
C GLN A 220 -24.98 -32.59 -27.44
N PRO A 221 -25.69 -32.15 -26.38
CA PRO A 221 -25.54 -30.80 -25.87
C PRO A 221 -24.13 -30.62 -25.31
N VAL A 222 -23.34 -29.74 -25.92
CA VAL A 222 -22.03 -29.32 -25.39
C VAL A 222 -22.23 -28.04 -24.60
N ALA A 223 -21.77 -27.99 -23.34
CA ALA A 223 -21.84 -26.78 -22.54
C ALA A 223 -20.87 -25.74 -23.11
N SER A 224 -21.29 -24.49 -23.28
CA SER A 224 -20.44 -23.43 -23.86
C SER A 224 -19.23 -23.01 -23.00
N ASN A 225 -19.05 -23.60 -21.80
CA ASN A 225 -17.87 -23.44 -20.94
C ASN A 225 -17.12 -24.78 -20.73
N ASP A 226 -17.42 -25.81 -21.52
CA ASP A 226 -16.57 -27.00 -21.60
C ASP A 226 -15.25 -26.67 -22.31
N LEU A 227 -14.13 -27.21 -21.83
CA LEU A 227 -12.82 -26.90 -22.39
C LEU A 227 -12.74 -27.21 -23.89
N SER A 228 -13.32 -28.34 -24.32
CA SER A 228 -13.35 -28.74 -25.73
C SER A 228 -14.11 -27.74 -26.59
N PHE A 229 -15.24 -27.22 -26.08
CA PHE A 229 -16.00 -26.17 -26.75
C PHE A 229 -15.16 -24.89 -26.87
N LEU A 230 -14.52 -24.47 -25.77
CA LEU A 230 -13.70 -23.26 -25.73
C LEU A 230 -12.52 -23.33 -26.71
N GLN A 231 -11.87 -24.49 -26.82
CA GLN A 231 -10.79 -24.74 -27.79
C GLN A 231 -11.29 -24.66 -29.25
N ASN A 232 -12.52 -25.10 -29.52
CA ASN A 232 -13.14 -24.99 -30.85
C ASN A 232 -13.63 -23.56 -31.15
N HIS A 233 -13.91 -22.76 -30.13
CA HIS A 233 -14.43 -21.40 -30.28
C HIS A 233 -13.31 -20.34 -30.33
N CYS A 234 -12.25 -20.51 -29.55
CA CYS A 234 -11.08 -19.63 -29.52
C CYS A 234 -10.00 -20.18 -30.46
N THR A 235 -10.07 -19.82 -31.74
CA THR A 235 -9.20 -20.39 -32.79
C THR A 235 -8.21 -19.39 -33.39
N LEU A 236 -8.41 -18.09 -33.19
CA LEU A 236 -7.51 -17.07 -33.74
C LEU A 236 -6.28 -16.93 -32.86
N PRO A 237 -5.07 -17.35 -33.31
CA PRO A 237 -3.88 -17.32 -32.48
C PRO A 237 -3.48 -15.88 -32.13
N LEU A 238 -2.99 -15.70 -30.91
CA LEU A 238 -2.42 -14.45 -30.42
C LEU A 238 -0.89 -14.54 -30.38
N ASP A 239 -0.25 -13.44 -30.73
CA ASP A 239 1.21 -13.31 -30.66
C ASP A 239 1.63 -12.93 -29.24
N LEU A 240 2.27 -13.85 -28.52
CA LEU A 240 2.73 -13.61 -27.15
C LEU A 240 3.86 -12.58 -27.07
N ALA A 241 4.57 -12.29 -28.16
CA ALA A 241 5.54 -11.18 -28.17
C ALA A 241 4.84 -9.83 -27.94
N GLN A 242 3.56 -9.70 -28.34
CA GLN A 242 2.76 -8.50 -28.07
C GLN A 242 2.38 -8.39 -26.60
N LEU A 243 2.17 -9.52 -25.92
CA LEU A 243 1.96 -9.55 -24.48
C LEU A 243 3.18 -8.98 -23.76
N GLU A 244 4.36 -9.54 -24.02
CA GLU A 244 5.62 -9.08 -23.43
C GLU A 244 5.88 -7.60 -23.69
N ALA A 245 5.67 -7.15 -24.95
CA ALA A 245 5.80 -5.74 -25.31
C ALA A 245 4.78 -4.85 -24.58
N SER A 246 3.55 -5.31 -24.37
CA SER A 246 2.51 -4.56 -23.66
C SER A 246 2.81 -4.44 -22.17
N LEU A 247 3.29 -5.51 -21.54
CA LEU A 247 3.73 -5.48 -20.15
C LEU A 247 4.92 -4.54 -19.96
N ALA A 248 5.93 -4.63 -20.84
CA ALA A 248 7.09 -3.74 -20.81
C ALA A 248 6.70 -2.27 -21.02
N ALA A 249 5.81 -1.97 -21.98
CA ALA A 249 5.30 -0.62 -22.20
C ALA A 249 4.50 -0.08 -21.00
N ALA A 250 3.93 -0.98 -20.20
CA ALA A 250 3.25 -0.67 -18.95
C ALA A 250 4.19 -0.74 -17.73
N GLU A 251 5.52 -0.72 -17.92
CA GLU A 251 6.53 -0.75 -16.84
C GLU A 251 6.37 -1.95 -15.89
N LEU A 252 5.80 -3.06 -16.39
CA LEU A 252 5.68 -4.33 -15.69
C LEU A 252 6.69 -5.32 -16.30
N THR A 253 7.71 -5.67 -15.52
CA THR A 253 8.72 -6.64 -15.92
C THR A 253 8.51 -7.92 -15.13
N LEU A 254 8.28 -9.02 -15.85
CA LEU A 254 8.12 -10.36 -15.30
C LEU A 254 9.34 -11.23 -15.65
N GLY A 255 9.75 -12.06 -14.71
CA GLY A 255 10.81 -13.06 -14.92
C GLY A 255 10.28 -14.47 -15.17
N PRO A 256 11.19 -15.44 -15.39
CA PRO A 256 10.84 -16.78 -15.86
C PRO A 256 9.79 -17.54 -15.05
N SER A 257 9.72 -17.33 -13.73
CA SER A 257 8.76 -17.97 -12.83
C SER A 257 7.32 -17.45 -13.01
N PHE A 258 7.12 -16.37 -13.76
CA PHE A 258 5.82 -15.83 -14.16
C PHE A 258 5.46 -16.11 -15.62
N HIS A 259 6.33 -16.76 -16.40
CA HIS A 259 6.09 -17.07 -17.81
C HIS A 259 5.35 -18.39 -18.00
N TRP A 260 4.09 -18.45 -17.55
CA TRP A 260 3.26 -19.65 -17.64
C TRP A 260 2.50 -19.76 -18.96
N ILE A 261 2.17 -18.64 -19.61
CA ILE A 261 1.37 -18.64 -20.85
C ILE A 261 2.25 -19.15 -22.00
N ALA A 262 1.98 -20.37 -22.48
CA ALA A 262 2.72 -21.02 -23.55
C ALA A 262 2.12 -20.74 -24.94
N ALA A 263 0.81 -20.56 -25.01
CA ALA A 263 0.08 -20.17 -26.21
C ALA A 263 -1.25 -19.52 -25.83
N ALA A 264 -1.82 -18.71 -26.72
CA ALA A 264 -3.15 -18.14 -26.51
C ALA A 264 -3.89 -17.94 -27.83
N TRP A 265 -5.22 -18.00 -27.74
CA TRP A 265 -6.13 -17.81 -28.85
C TRP A 265 -7.29 -16.92 -28.39
N ARG A 266 -7.88 -16.18 -29.33
CA ARG A 266 -9.10 -15.42 -29.11
C ARG A 266 -10.25 -15.99 -29.93
N SER A 267 -11.47 -15.75 -29.47
CA SER A 267 -12.67 -15.93 -30.28
C SER A 267 -12.72 -14.94 -31.45
N GLU A 268 -13.56 -15.20 -32.43
CA GLU A 268 -13.88 -14.20 -33.46
C GLU A 268 -14.52 -12.95 -32.83
N ALA A 269 -14.35 -11.79 -33.48
CA ALA A 269 -14.76 -10.50 -32.94
C ALA A 269 -16.30 -10.41 -32.79
N GLY A 270 -16.76 -10.05 -31.59
CA GLY A 270 -18.19 -9.91 -31.25
C GLY A 270 -18.38 -9.35 -29.83
N GLU A 271 -19.62 -9.28 -29.35
CA GLU A 271 -19.99 -8.69 -28.05
C GLU A 271 -19.42 -9.44 -26.82
N ASN A 272 -18.79 -10.61 -27.02
CA ASN A 272 -18.14 -11.41 -25.98
C ASN A 272 -16.73 -11.84 -26.42
N ALA A 273 -15.81 -10.89 -26.58
CA ALA A 273 -14.42 -11.21 -26.86
C ALA A 273 -13.87 -12.11 -25.73
N ALA A 274 -13.50 -13.34 -26.10
CA ALA A 274 -12.95 -14.34 -25.20
C ALA A 274 -11.51 -14.64 -25.58
N VAL A 275 -10.69 -14.90 -24.57
CA VAL A 275 -9.31 -15.40 -24.74
C VAL A 275 -9.18 -16.71 -24.00
N LEU A 276 -8.60 -17.69 -24.67
CA LEU A 276 -8.20 -18.97 -24.11
C LEU A 276 -6.66 -19.06 -24.15
N ALA A 277 -6.04 -19.18 -22.98
CA ALA A 277 -4.59 -19.32 -22.83
C ALA A 277 -4.24 -20.74 -22.35
N HIS A 278 -3.29 -21.38 -23.03
CA HIS A 278 -2.67 -22.61 -22.57
C HIS A 278 -1.50 -22.26 -21.65
N LEU A 279 -1.56 -22.75 -20.41
CA LEU A 279 -0.61 -22.46 -19.34
C LEU A 279 0.22 -23.71 -19.06
N VAL A 280 1.54 -23.57 -18.97
CA VAL A 280 2.48 -24.65 -18.66
C VAL A 280 3.36 -24.24 -17.49
N ARG A 281 3.64 -25.17 -16.57
CA ARG A 281 4.54 -24.90 -15.43
C ARG A 281 5.94 -24.51 -15.95
N PRO A 282 6.47 -23.33 -15.58
CA PRO A 282 7.84 -22.95 -15.89
C PRO A 282 8.84 -23.94 -15.29
N ALA A 283 9.89 -24.25 -16.06
CA ALA A 283 10.95 -25.17 -15.62
C ALA A 283 11.73 -24.67 -14.38
N THR A 284 11.67 -23.36 -14.09
CA THR A 284 12.25 -22.78 -12.87
C THR A 284 11.49 -23.17 -11.59
N ILE A 285 10.27 -23.70 -11.71
CA ILE A 285 9.41 -24.06 -10.58
C ILE A 285 9.48 -25.57 -10.33
N ALA A 286 10.28 -25.94 -9.33
CA ALA A 286 10.56 -27.34 -9.02
C ALA A 286 9.32 -28.14 -8.58
N SER A 287 8.41 -27.54 -7.80
CA SER A 287 7.21 -28.21 -7.28
C SER A 287 6.06 -27.22 -7.05
N LEU A 288 4.83 -27.72 -7.22
CA LEU A 288 3.59 -27.02 -6.85
C LEU A 288 3.00 -27.55 -5.53
N GLU A 289 3.66 -28.53 -4.91
CA GLU A 289 3.18 -29.19 -3.70
C GLU A 289 3.02 -28.19 -2.55
N GLY A 290 1.92 -28.33 -1.80
CA GLY A 290 1.62 -27.49 -0.65
C GLY A 290 0.91 -26.17 -0.99
N TYR A 291 0.78 -25.79 -2.26
CA TYR A 291 -0.08 -24.67 -2.68
C TYR A 291 -1.50 -25.16 -3.01
N PRO A 292 -2.57 -24.55 -2.46
CA PRO A 292 -3.93 -24.76 -2.99
C PRO A 292 -4.00 -24.31 -4.45
N LEU A 293 -3.45 -23.12 -4.71
CA LEU A 293 -3.26 -22.55 -6.04
C LEU A 293 -1.91 -21.81 -6.05
N HIS A 294 -1.03 -22.16 -7.00
CA HIS A 294 0.30 -21.56 -7.06
C HIS A 294 0.22 -20.08 -7.48
N PRO A 295 0.97 -19.15 -6.84
CA PRO A 295 0.89 -17.72 -7.14
C PRO A 295 1.15 -17.37 -8.60
N GLY A 296 2.20 -17.96 -9.21
CA GLY A 296 2.52 -17.71 -10.62
C GLY A 296 1.44 -18.20 -11.59
N LEU A 297 0.75 -19.30 -11.26
CA LEU A 297 -0.35 -19.82 -12.08
C LEU A 297 -1.57 -18.89 -11.99
N LEU A 298 -1.92 -18.45 -10.78
CA LEU A 298 -3.01 -17.49 -10.57
C LEU A 298 -2.70 -16.14 -11.24
N ASP A 299 -1.45 -15.67 -11.14
CA ASP A 299 -1.03 -14.43 -11.78
C ASP A 299 -1.10 -14.53 -13.30
N ALA A 300 -0.71 -15.67 -13.88
CA ALA A 300 -0.86 -15.91 -15.31
C ALA A 300 -2.32 -15.85 -15.80
N CYS A 301 -3.28 -16.30 -14.99
CA CYS A 301 -4.71 -16.10 -15.28
C CYS A 301 -5.07 -14.60 -15.33
N PHE A 302 -4.49 -13.78 -14.46
CA PHE A 302 -4.68 -12.33 -14.51
C PHE A 302 -4.00 -11.70 -15.72
N GLN A 303 -2.77 -12.13 -16.05
CA GLN A 303 -2.05 -11.68 -17.24
C GLN A 303 -2.83 -11.97 -18.53
N ALA A 304 -3.58 -13.07 -18.60
CA ALA A 304 -4.42 -13.40 -19.76
C ALA A 304 -5.46 -12.31 -20.10
N THR A 305 -5.85 -11.46 -19.16
CA THR A 305 -6.76 -10.32 -19.42
C THR A 305 -6.13 -9.25 -20.32
N THR A 306 -4.80 -9.13 -20.32
CA THR A 306 -4.08 -8.16 -21.17
C THR A 306 -4.10 -8.55 -22.65
N LEU A 307 -4.29 -9.84 -22.95
CA LEU A 307 -4.39 -10.39 -24.30
C LEU A 307 -5.67 -9.97 -25.04
N HIS A 308 -6.63 -9.35 -24.35
CA HIS A 308 -7.82 -8.75 -24.96
C HIS A 308 -7.51 -7.46 -25.76
N GLY A 309 -6.25 -6.99 -25.75
CA GLY A 309 -5.82 -5.86 -26.57
C GLY A 309 -6.20 -4.49 -25.99
N THR A 310 -6.45 -4.41 -24.69
CA THR A 310 -6.77 -3.16 -23.97
C THR A 310 -5.53 -2.28 -23.72
N GLY A 311 -4.64 -2.23 -24.72
CA GLY A 311 -3.33 -1.57 -24.69
C GLY A 311 -3.44 -0.15 -24.17
N SER A 312 -3.04 0.03 -22.92
CA SER A 312 -2.89 1.32 -22.27
C SER A 312 -1.42 1.44 -21.90
N ALA A 313 -0.81 2.60 -22.16
CA ALA A 313 0.54 2.90 -21.69
C ALA A 313 0.63 2.99 -20.15
N HIS A 314 -0.51 2.92 -19.45
CA HIS A 314 -0.55 2.96 -17.99
C HIS A 314 -0.43 1.55 -17.41
N THR A 315 0.46 1.41 -16.44
CA THR A 315 0.55 0.25 -15.55
C THR A 315 -0.80 0.00 -14.88
N LYS A 316 -1.42 -1.15 -15.16
CA LYS A 316 -2.65 -1.60 -14.52
C LYS A 316 -2.34 -2.80 -13.64
N LEU A 317 -2.78 -2.74 -12.38
CA LEU A 317 -2.59 -3.81 -11.40
C LEU A 317 -3.94 -4.37 -10.95
N PRO A 318 -4.00 -5.64 -10.51
CA PRO A 318 -5.17 -6.19 -9.83
C PRO A 318 -5.65 -5.28 -8.71
N PHE A 319 -6.94 -4.94 -8.70
CA PHE A 319 -7.53 -4.04 -7.72
C PHE A 319 -8.67 -4.68 -6.93
N ALA A 320 -9.55 -5.43 -7.58
CA ALA A 320 -10.69 -6.05 -6.93
C ALA A 320 -11.13 -7.32 -7.66
N LEU A 321 -11.84 -8.20 -6.97
CA LEU A 321 -12.61 -9.29 -7.56
C LEU A 321 -13.82 -9.61 -6.69
N ASP A 322 -14.95 -9.93 -7.31
CA ASP A 322 -16.18 -10.24 -6.59
C ASP A 322 -16.05 -11.60 -5.88
N ALA A 323 -15.47 -12.59 -6.57
CA ALA A 323 -15.17 -13.89 -5.97
C ALA A 323 -14.01 -14.61 -6.66
N LEU A 324 -13.21 -15.34 -5.86
CA LEU A 324 -12.25 -16.35 -6.32
C LEU A 324 -12.64 -17.67 -5.66
N HIS A 325 -13.07 -18.63 -6.48
CA HIS A 325 -13.36 -19.98 -6.03
C HIS A 325 -12.20 -20.91 -6.37
N TRP A 326 -11.76 -21.67 -5.38
CA TRP A 326 -10.85 -22.80 -5.54
C TRP A 326 -11.64 -24.09 -5.39
N HIS A 327 -11.77 -24.84 -6.49
CA HIS A 327 -12.64 -26.02 -6.59
C HIS A 327 -11.91 -27.35 -6.40
N ALA A 328 -10.65 -27.41 -6.82
CA ALA A 328 -9.86 -28.63 -6.83
C ALA A 328 -8.36 -28.31 -6.79
N PRO A 329 -7.53 -29.20 -6.24
CA PRO A 329 -6.08 -29.03 -6.29
C PRO A 329 -5.57 -29.04 -7.74
N THR A 330 -4.51 -28.27 -7.99
CA THR A 330 -3.80 -28.33 -9.27
C THR A 330 -3.03 -29.65 -9.37
N THR A 331 -3.24 -30.39 -10.46
CA THR A 331 -2.47 -31.59 -10.79
C THR A 331 -1.96 -31.47 -12.23
N GLY A 332 -0.84 -32.12 -12.52
CA GLY A 332 -0.18 -32.04 -13.82
C GLY A 332 0.74 -30.83 -13.97
N ASP A 333 1.10 -30.54 -15.23
CA ASP A 333 2.05 -29.50 -15.62
C ASP A 333 1.48 -28.55 -16.69
N ALA A 334 0.22 -28.73 -17.08
CA ALA A 334 -0.47 -27.95 -18.09
C ALA A 334 -1.93 -27.67 -17.68
N TRP A 335 -2.41 -26.47 -18.01
CA TRP A 335 -3.73 -25.95 -17.68
C TRP A 335 -4.24 -25.03 -18.78
N TRP A 336 -5.52 -24.67 -18.69
CA TRP A 336 -6.15 -23.76 -19.63
C TRP A 336 -6.87 -22.65 -18.87
N CYS A 337 -6.59 -21.40 -19.21
CA CYS A 337 -7.28 -20.24 -18.65
C CYS A 337 -8.17 -19.60 -19.71
N HIS A 338 -9.47 -19.63 -19.47
CA HIS A 338 -10.46 -18.89 -20.25
C HIS A 338 -10.75 -17.57 -19.56
N SER A 339 -10.78 -16.47 -20.33
CA SER A 339 -11.06 -15.13 -19.84
C SER A 339 -12.05 -14.42 -20.76
N VAL A 340 -13.07 -13.80 -20.18
CA VAL A 340 -14.11 -13.06 -20.90
C VAL A 340 -14.20 -11.66 -20.32
N GLN A 341 -14.17 -10.65 -21.18
CA GLN A 341 -14.35 -9.28 -20.75
C GLN A 341 -15.84 -8.99 -20.50
N THR A 342 -16.19 -8.65 -19.26
CA THR A 342 -17.59 -8.38 -18.83
C THR A 342 -17.88 -6.91 -18.62
N GLY A 343 -16.85 -6.05 -18.69
CA GLY A 343 -16.99 -4.60 -18.63
C GLY A 343 -15.68 -3.88 -18.94
N GLU A 344 -15.69 -2.55 -18.81
CA GLU A 344 -14.46 -1.78 -18.91
C GLU A 344 -13.53 -2.13 -17.74
N ASN A 345 -12.33 -2.63 -18.03
CA ASN A 345 -11.37 -3.10 -17.04
C ASN A 345 -11.93 -4.20 -16.09
N ARG A 346 -12.88 -5.02 -16.55
CA ARG A 346 -13.51 -6.08 -15.76
C ARG A 346 -13.63 -7.39 -16.56
N TRP A 347 -13.24 -8.51 -15.94
CA TRP A 347 -13.21 -9.84 -16.55
C TRP A 347 -13.70 -10.93 -15.61
N ASP A 348 -14.20 -12.01 -16.20
CA ASP A 348 -14.41 -13.30 -15.55
C ASP A 348 -13.40 -14.31 -16.10
N LEU A 349 -12.87 -15.17 -15.22
CA LEU A 349 -11.79 -16.11 -15.50
C LEU A 349 -12.19 -17.52 -15.04
N GLN A 350 -11.78 -18.52 -15.81
CA GLN A 350 -11.94 -19.94 -15.47
C GLN A 350 -10.64 -20.67 -15.77
N LEU A 351 -10.14 -21.43 -14.78
CA LEU A 351 -8.94 -22.23 -14.89
C LEU A 351 -9.31 -23.72 -14.91
N PHE A 352 -8.92 -24.40 -15.97
CA PHE A 352 -9.17 -25.82 -16.19
C PHE A 352 -7.86 -26.62 -16.16
N ALA A 353 -7.93 -27.85 -15.69
CA ALA A 353 -6.91 -28.85 -15.96
C ALA A 353 -6.97 -29.31 -17.42
N ASP A 354 -5.93 -29.99 -17.89
CA ASP A 354 -5.84 -30.49 -19.27
C ASP A 354 -6.93 -31.53 -19.62
N ASP A 355 -7.52 -32.18 -18.62
CA ASP A 355 -8.66 -33.10 -18.78
C ASP A 355 -10.03 -32.38 -18.77
N GLY A 356 -10.04 -31.04 -18.70
CA GLY A 356 -11.26 -30.23 -18.65
C GLY A 356 -11.85 -30.04 -17.25
N GLN A 357 -11.25 -30.60 -16.19
CA GLN A 357 -11.72 -30.35 -14.82
C GLN A 357 -11.54 -28.88 -14.44
N LEU A 358 -12.59 -28.21 -13.97
CA LEU A 358 -12.51 -26.85 -13.44
C LEU A 358 -11.76 -26.83 -12.10
N ILE A 359 -10.65 -26.11 -12.05
CA ILE A 359 -9.75 -25.96 -10.89
C ILE A 359 -10.10 -24.72 -10.08
N ALA A 360 -10.32 -23.59 -10.75
CA ALA A 360 -10.66 -22.32 -10.12
C ALA A 360 -11.50 -21.44 -11.04
N SER A 361 -12.27 -20.53 -10.45
CA SER A 361 -12.99 -19.49 -11.19
C SER A 361 -12.86 -18.14 -10.48
N VAL A 362 -12.72 -17.07 -11.25
CA VAL A 362 -12.72 -15.69 -10.75
C VAL A 362 -13.84 -14.92 -11.42
N SER A 363 -14.70 -14.27 -10.64
CA SER A 363 -15.75 -13.40 -11.16
C SER A 363 -15.48 -11.95 -10.79
N GLY A 364 -15.75 -11.03 -11.72
CA GLY A 364 -15.65 -9.60 -11.49
C GLY A 364 -14.23 -9.11 -11.23
N PHE A 365 -13.22 -9.79 -11.77
CA PHE A 365 -11.82 -9.39 -11.68
C PHE A 365 -11.62 -8.02 -12.34
N GLN A 366 -11.06 -7.10 -11.58
CA GLN A 366 -10.87 -5.70 -11.97
C GLN A 366 -9.42 -5.29 -11.82
N VAL A 367 -8.95 -4.51 -12.78
CA VAL A 367 -7.64 -3.86 -12.74
C VAL A 367 -7.79 -2.36 -12.65
N ARG A 368 -6.83 -1.69 -12.02
CA ARG A 368 -6.80 -0.23 -11.89
C ARG A 368 -5.43 0.30 -12.27
N ALA A 369 -5.41 1.47 -12.89
CA ALA A 369 -4.16 2.18 -13.17
C ALA A 369 -3.43 2.50 -11.86
N ALA A 370 -2.14 2.19 -11.80
CA ALA A 370 -1.26 2.45 -10.67
C ALA A 370 -0.18 3.45 -11.13
N PRO A 371 -0.18 4.70 -10.65
CA PRO A 371 0.87 5.65 -11.02
C PRO A 371 2.20 5.27 -10.35
N ALA A 372 3.33 5.64 -10.97
CA ALA A 372 4.66 5.41 -10.42
C ALA A 372 4.81 5.89 -8.97
N SER A 373 4.22 7.03 -8.61
CA SER A 373 4.26 7.57 -7.25
C SER A 373 3.63 6.66 -6.19
N ALA A 374 2.67 5.80 -6.56
CA ALA A 374 2.07 4.82 -5.66
C ALA A 374 2.97 3.60 -5.39
N ILE A 375 4.01 3.40 -6.22
CA ILE A 375 4.96 2.28 -6.13
C ILE A 375 6.33 2.76 -5.63
N THR A 376 6.88 3.81 -6.23
CA THR A 376 8.23 4.33 -5.95
C THR A 376 8.25 5.37 -4.82
N GLY A 377 7.09 5.84 -4.37
CA GLY A 377 7.00 6.82 -3.29
C GLY A 377 7.44 6.21 -1.97
N SER A 378 8.50 6.76 -1.35
CA SER A 378 8.70 6.65 0.10
C SER A 378 7.38 6.98 0.77
N GLN A 379 6.87 6.08 1.63
CA GLN A 379 5.56 6.19 2.26
C GLN A 379 5.42 7.51 3.05
N VAL A 380 5.09 8.61 2.37
CA VAL A 380 4.48 9.75 3.01
C VAL A 380 3.01 9.36 3.15
N ARG A 381 2.68 8.88 4.36
CA ARG A 381 1.32 8.56 4.79
C ARG A 381 0.42 9.79 4.63
N ASN A 382 -0.21 9.92 3.47
CA ASN A 382 -1.20 10.96 3.17
C ASN A 382 -2.63 10.52 3.49
N GLU A 383 -2.82 9.38 4.17
CA GLU A 383 -4.16 8.87 4.51
C GLU A 383 -4.96 9.83 5.40
N TRP A 384 -4.28 10.79 6.06
CA TRP A 384 -4.89 11.78 6.96
C TRP A 384 -4.83 13.22 6.39
N LEU A 385 -4.36 13.41 5.16
CA LEU A 385 -4.19 14.74 4.57
C LEU A 385 -5.22 14.99 3.47
N HIS A 386 -6.22 15.81 3.78
CA HIS A 386 -7.09 16.40 2.77
C HIS A 386 -6.32 17.44 1.95
N THR A 387 -6.36 17.33 0.63
CA THR A 387 -5.83 18.37 -0.26
C THR A 387 -6.96 19.33 -0.63
N LEU A 388 -6.74 20.61 -0.40
CA LEU A 388 -7.71 21.67 -0.69
C LEU A 388 -7.70 21.94 -2.20
N THR A 389 -8.63 21.34 -2.94
CA THR A 389 -8.83 21.61 -4.37
C THR A 389 -9.75 22.82 -4.56
N TRP A 390 -9.16 23.94 -4.97
CA TRP A 390 -9.90 25.14 -5.34
C TRP A 390 -10.61 24.92 -6.68
N GLN A 391 -11.94 24.95 -6.66
CA GLN A 391 -12.74 24.97 -7.87
C GLN A 391 -12.91 26.42 -8.35
N PRO A 392 -12.51 26.76 -9.60
CA PRO A 392 -12.74 28.09 -10.13
C PRO A 392 -14.24 28.38 -10.19
N GLN A 393 -14.71 29.31 -9.36
CA GLN A 393 -16.05 29.89 -9.46
C GLN A 393 -15.94 31.16 -10.29
N PRO A 394 -16.68 31.29 -11.40
CA PRO A 394 -16.74 32.55 -12.12
C PRO A 394 -17.35 33.62 -11.21
N LEU A 395 -16.61 34.71 -11.00
CA LEU A 395 -17.10 35.85 -10.23
C LEU A 395 -18.34 36.44 -10.94
N PRO A 396 -19.39 36.83 -10.20
CA PRO A 396 -20.48 37.61 -10.77
C PRO A 396 -19.90 38.87 -11.41
N THR A 397 -20.18 39.07 -12.70
CA THR A 397 -19.80 40.30 -13.39
C THR A 397 -20.69 41.44 -12.90
N GLU A 398 -20.33 42.06 -11.78
CA GLU A 398 -20.85 43.40 -11.50
C GLU A 398 -20.23 44.36 -12.53
N GLN A 399 -21.08 44.98 -13.35
CA GLN A 399 -20.69 46.15 -14.12
C GLN A 399 -20.35 47.25 -13.11
N ALA A 400 -19.07 47.41 -12.81
CA ALA A 400 -18.60 48.49 -11.95
C ALA A 400 -18.89 49.83 -12.64
N GLU A 401 -19.92 50.54 -12.19
CA GLU A 401 -19.99 51.98 -12.39
C GLU A 401 -18.75 52.60 -11.72
N GLY A 402 -18.05 53.46 -12.45
CA GLY A 402 -16.82 54.10 -11.95
C GLY A 402 -17.07 54.87 -10.65
N PRO A 403 -16.04 55.04 -9.80
CA PRO A 403 -16.23 55.71 -8.53
C PRO A 403 -16.62 57.18 -8.69
N GLY A 404 -17.49 57.68 -7.83
CA GLY A 404 -17.89 59.08 -7.79
C GLY A 404 -16.74 60.03 -7.39
N CYS A 405 -15.70 59.51 -6.75
CA CYS A 405 -14.44 60.20 -6.46
C CYS A 405 -13.29 59.21 -6.27
N TRP A 406 -12.09 59.56 -6.68
CA TRP A 406 -10.86 58.83 -6.37
C TRP A 406 -10.18 59.41 -5.14
N LEU A 407 -9.91 58.59 -4.12
CA LEU A 407 -9.08 58.97 -3.00
C LEU A 407 -7.68 58.39 -3.15
N LEU A 408 -6.68 59.26 -3.16
CA LEU A 408 -5.27 58.90 -3.25
C LEU A 408 -4.59 59.05 -1.91
N VAL A 409 -3.98 57.97 -1.42
CA VAL A 409 -3.23 57.98 -0.17
C VAL A 409 -1.75 57.74 -0.45
N GLY A 410 -0.92 58.74 -0.19
CA GLY A 410 0.54 58.66 -0.37
C GLY A 410 1.04 58.62 -1.82
N ALA A 411 0.17 58.92 -2.80
CA ALA A 411 0.49 58.82 -4.22
C ALA A 411 1.25 60.04 -4.79
N PRO A 412 2.10 59.85 -5.82
CA PRO A 412 2.74 60.96 -6.51
C PRO A 412 1.72 61.76 -7.32
N GLU A 413 1.92 63.09 -7.42
CA GLU A 413 0.99 64.03 -8.08
C GLU A 413 0.64 63.65 -9.53
N ARG A 414 1.54 62.95 -10.22
CA ARG A 414 1.29 62.47 -11.59
C ARG A 414 0.12 61.48 -11.67
N LEU A 415 -0.04 60.61 -10.67
CA LEU A 415 -1.14 59.64 -10.61
C LEU A 415 -2.48 60.34 -10.31
N ALA A 416 -2.44 61.42 -9.53
CA ALA A 416 -3.61 62.28 -9.29
C ALA A 416 -4.12 62.93 -10.57
N ALA A 417 -3.21 63.45 -11.41
CA ALA A 417 -3.58 64.07 -12.68
C ALA A 417 -4.21 63.08 -13.67
N GLU A 418 -3.71 61.85 -13.72
CA GLU A 418 -4.26 60.82 -14.63
C GLU A 418 -5.66 60.35 -14.20
N LEU A 419 -5.90 60.17 -12.89
CA LEU A 419 -7.19 59.73 -12.37
C LEU A 419 -8.26 60.85 -12.36
N ALA A 420 -7.85 62.11 -12.26
CA ALA A 420 -8.74 63.27 -12.33
C ALA A 420 -9.50 63.38 -13.67
N ALA A 421 -8.99 62.74 -14.73
CA ALA A 421 -9.68 62.66 -16.02
C ALA A 421 -10.93 61.76 -15.99
N THR A 422 -11.11 60.93 -14.95
CA THR A 422 -12.19 59.94 -14.85
C THR A 422 -13.22 60.28 -13.78
N ALA A 423 -12.80 60.84 -12.65
CA ALA A 423 -13.64 61.32 -11.57
C ALA A 423 -12.85 62.34 -10.72
N PRO A 424 -13.50 63.16 -9.88
CA PRO A 424 -12.83 64.04 -8.93
C PRO A 424 -11.81 63.27 -8.07
N VAL A 425 -10.66 63.88 -7.75
CA VAL A 425 -9.60 63.25 -6.95
C VAL A 425 -9.40 64.02 -5.65
N ALA A 426 -9.43 63.32 -4.52
CA ALA A 426 -8.98 63.80 -3.22
C ALA A 426 -7.64 63.15 -2.86
N SER A 427 -6.69 63.91 -2.31
CA SER A 427 -5.39 63.38 -1.90
C SER A 427 -5.21 63.52 -0.40
N LEU A 428 -4.72 62.44 0.22
CA LEU A 428 -4.49 62.31 1.65
C LEU A 428 -3.02 61.97 1.93
N HIS A 429 -2.42 62.69 2.87
CA HIS A 429 -1.11 62.33 3.41
C HIS A 429 -1.28 61.35 4.57
N LEU A 430 -0.42 60.33 4.64
CA LEU A 430 -0.47 59.22 5.61
C LEU A 430 -0.45 59.64 7.10
N ALA A 431 -0.18 60.91 7.40
CA ALA A 431 -0.13 61.45 8.76
C ALA A 431 -1.49 61.98 9.28
N GLU A 432 -2.53 61.97 8.45
CA GLU A 432 -3.88 62.45 8.81
C GLU A 432 -4.81 61.30 9.23
N ASP A 433 -5.85 61.60 10.01
CA ASP A 433 -6.86 60.63 10.44
C ASP A 433 -7.72 60.16 9.24
N LEU A 434 -7.22 59.13 8.57
CA LEU A 434 -7.78 58.53 7.36
C LEU A 434 -9.26 58.15 7.53
N SER A 435 -9.66 57.69 8.72
CA SER A 435 -11.01 57.17 8.93
C SER A 435 -12.07 58.26 8.85
N GLN A 436 -11.79 59.44 9.43
CA GLN A 436 -12.75 60.53 9.42
C GLN A 436 -12.89 61.14 8.01
N GLN A 437 -11.78 61.30 7.30
CA GLN A 437 -11.78 61.89 5.96
C GLN A 437 -12.40 60.98 4.89
N VAL A 438 -12.13 59.68 4.94
CA VAL A 438 -12.79 58.69 4.07
C VAL A 438 -14.31 58.74 4.28
N THR A 439 -14.76 58.86 5.53
CA THR A 439 -16.19 58.92 5.85
C THR A 439 -16.86 60.19 5.30
N THR A 440 -16.21 61.35 5.42
CA THR A 440 -16.72 62.62 4.87
C THR A 440 -16.79 62.58 3.34
N LEU A 441 -15.75 62.08 2.68
CA LEU A 441 -15.72 61.97 1.21
C LEU A 441 -16.73 60.94 0.70
N ALA A 442 -16.92 59.82 1.41
CA ALA A 442 -17.92 58.81 1.05
C ALA A 442 -19.34 59.39 1.11
N ALA A 443 -19.63 60.17 2.16
CA ALA A 443 -20.91 60.84 2.32
C ALA A 443 -21.15 61.92 1.25
N GLN A 444 -20.10 62.56 0.74
CA GLN A 444 -20.19 63.61 -0.26
C GLN A 444 -20.33 63.08 -1.70
N TYR A 445 -19.62 62.00 -2.04
CA TYR A 445 -19.53 61.51 -3.43
C TYR A 445 -20.24 60.17 -3.68
N GLY A 446 -20.80 59.54 -2.64
CA GLY A 446 -21.61 58.33 -2.73
C GLY A 446 -20.80 57.04 -2.92
N SER A 447 -19.84 57.04 -3.85
CA SER A 447 -18.89 55.94 -4.05
C SER A 447 -17.46 56.47 -4.19
N LEU A 448 -16.51 55.76 -3.59
CA LEU A 448 -15.09 56.12 -3.59
C LEU A 448 -14.26 54.98 -4.17
N GLY A 449 -13.39 55.31 -5.12
CA GLY A 449 -12.31 54.44 -5.55
C GLY A 449 -11.07 54.84 -4.78
N VAL A 450 -10.41 53.91 -4.10
CA VAL A 450 -9.24 54.24 -3.26
C VAL A 450 -8.00 53.65 -3.91
N VAL A 451 -6.97 54.48 -4.11
CA VAL A 451 -5.65 54.03 -4.55
C VAL A 451 -4.63 54.38 -3.50
N PHE A 452 -3.97 53.35 -2.99
CA PHE A 452 -2.93 53.47 -1.98
C PHE A 452 -1.57 53.30 -2.64
N TRP A 453 -0.68 54.27 -2.44
CA TRP A 453 0.67 54.22 -3.00
C TRP A 453 1.68 54.26 -1.87
N GLY A 454 2.14 53.09 -1.45
CA GLY A 454 3.25 52.96 -0.52
C GLY A 454 4.54 52.70 -1.28
N SER A 455 5.57 53.55 -1.11
CA SER A 455 6.92 53.16 -1.50
C SER A 455 7.34 51.95 -0.66
N GLY A 456 7.67 50.83 -1.29
CA GLY A 456 7.90 49.55 -0.62
C GLY A 456 8.98 49.64 0.47
N VAL A 457 8.59 49.40 1.71
CA VAL A 457 9.52 49.02 2.77
C VAL A 457 9.92 47.57 2.51
N ARG A 458 11.15 47.35 2.06
CA ARG A 458 11.82 46.05 2.20
C ARG A 458 12.02 45.79 3.69
N GLY A 459 11.57 44.62 4.16
CA GLY A 459 12.15 43.97 5.33
C GLY A 459 11.16 43.58 6.41
N GLN A 460 10.87 42.28 6.43
CA GLN A 460 10.71 41.41 7.60
C GLN A 460 9.64 41.75 8.67
N GLY A 461 8.83 40.73 8.95
CA GLY A 461 8.41 40.45 10.33
C GLY A 461 6.90 40.36 10.53
N SER A 462 6.50 39.18 11.02
CA SER A 462 5.40 38.93 11.96
C SER A 462 3.99 39.37 11.58
N GLY A 463 3.10 38.39 11.53
CA GLY A 463 1.66 38.63 11.54
C GLY A 463 1.18 39.31 12.82
N VAL A 464 -0.06 39.75 12.81
CA VAL A 464 -1.10 39.48 13.82
C VAL A 464 -2.41 40.12 13.34
N ARG A 465 -3.49 39.39 13.66
CA ARG A 465 -4.90 39.64 13.39
C ARG A 465 -5.37 41.06 13.74
N GLY A 466 -6.23 41.61 12.88
CA GLY A 466 -7.19 42.67 13.22
C GLY A 466 -8.59 42.09 13.32
N GLN A 467 -9.16 42.13 14.52
CA GLN A 467 -10.58 41.87 14.78
C GLN A 467 -11.44 42.97 14.14
N GLY A 468 -12.51 42.57 13.45
CA GLY A 468 -13.61 43.46 13.06
C GLY A 468 -14.87 43.09 13.85
N SER A 469 -15.27 44.00 14.74
CA SER A 469 -16.52 43.95 15.51
C SER A 469 -17.74 44.12 14.60
N GLY A 470 -18.72 43.22 14.72
CA GLY A 470 -20.04 43.32 14.11
C GLY A 470 -21.13 42.87 15.10
N VAL A 471 -22.22 43.62 15.16
CA VAL A 471 -23.21 43.71 16.24
C VAL A 471 -24.24 42.54 16.27
N ARG A 472 -24.54 42.10 17.51
CA ARG A 472 -25.73 41.40 18.08
C ARG A 472 -26.56 40.40 17.25
N GLY A 473 -26.69 39.19 17.82
CA GLY A 473 -27.89 38.36 17.80
C GLY A 473 -27.98 37.54 19.10
N GLN A 474 -29.11 37.63 19.80
CA GLN A 474 -29.41 36.88 21.04
C GLN A 474 -29.72 35.40 20.73
N GLY A 475 -29.31 34.48 21.61
CA GLY A 475 -29.73 33.07 21.60
C GLY A 475 -29.05 32.27 22.71
N LEU A 476 -29.84 31.55 23.51
CA LEU A 476 -29.52 30.96 24.82
C LEU A 476 -28.88 29.56 24.75
N GLY A 477 -28.14 29.21 25.81
CA GLY A 477 -27.86 27.84 26.30
C GLY A 477 -26.67 27.15 25.62
N GLY A 478 -25.78 26.41 26.29
CA GLY A 478 -25.66 25.98 27.68
C GLY A 478 -24.55 24.91 27.73
N GLU A 479 -23.85 24.83 28.87
CA GLU A 479 -22.96 23.72 29.31
C GLU A 479 -21.67 23.48 28.47
N GLY A 480 -20.48 23.24 29.01
CA GLY A 480 -20.00 22.89 30.34
C GLY A 480 -18.83 21.91 30.21
N HIS A 481 -17.69 22.25 30.84
CA HIS A 481 -16.51 21.40 31.16
C HIS A 481 -15.29 21.33 30.19
N PRO A 482 -14.06 21.17 30.75
CA PRO A 482 -12.87 21.92 30.34
C PRO A 482 -11.75 21.03 29.77
N SER A 483 -10.96 21.58 28.85
CA SER A 483 -9.72 20.96 28.38
C SER A 483 -8.51 21.44 29.17
N ILE A 484 -7.73 20.47 29.61
CA ILE A 484 -6.44 20.56 30.29
C ILE A 484 -5.41 21.24 29.38
N ALA A 485 -4.58 22.08 30.00
CA ALA A 485 -3.52 22.85 29.37
C ALA A 485 -2.24 22.01 29.17
N GLU A 486 -1.69 22.05 27.95
CA GLU A 486 -0.31 21.63 27.67
C GLU A 486 0.53 22.86 27.32
N HIS A 487 1.71 22.92 27.93
CA HIS A 487 2.74 23.95 27.80
C HIS A 487 3.39 23.94 26.40
N PRO A 488 3.69 25.09 25.78
CA PRO A 488 4.58 25.15 24.63
C PRO A 488 6.04 25.31 25.06
N ILE A 489 6.89 24.48 24.46
CA ILE A 489 8.36 24.50 24.51
C ILE A 489 8.86 25.69 23.67
N ALA A 490 9.80 26.44 24.24
CA ALA A 490 10.45 27.59 23.61
C ALA A 490 11.58 27.13 22.68
N GLU A 491 11.60 27.63 21.44
CA GLU A 491 12.76 27.54 20.53
C GLU A 491 13.59 28.83 20.62
N HIS A 492 14.89 28.66 20.85
CA HIS A 492 15.92 29.70 20.70
C HIS A 492 16.53 29.62 19.28
N PRO A 493 16.89 30.75 18.65
CA PRO A 493 17.42 30.76 17.29
C PRO A 493 18.95 30.61 17.24
N ILE A 494 19.44 29.89 16.23
CA ILE A 494 20.74 30.11 15.56
C ILE A 494 20.47 30.16 14.06
#